data_AF-A0A392MJY4-F1
#
_entry.id   AF-A0A392MJY4-F1
#
_cell.length_a   1.000
_cell.length_b   1.000
_cell.length_c   1.000
_cell.angle_alpha   90.00
_cell.angle_beta   90.00
_cell.angle_gamma   90.00
#
_symmetry.space_group_name_H-M   'P 1'
#
loop_
_entity.id
_entity.type
_entity.pdbx_description
1 polymer ?
#
loop_
_entity_poly.entity_id
_entity_poly.type
_entity_poly.pdbx_seq_one_letter_code
_entity_poly.pdbx_strand_id
1 'polypeptide(L)'
;MAGSNRSSSLRDTQRSIPVGTLSATLVTSCMYLISVVMFGAIATREKLLTDRLLTATVAWPFPSLIKIGIILSTMGAALQSLTGAPRLLAAIANDDILPILNYFKVADGSEPHVATLFTAFLCIGCVIIGNLDLITPTVTMFFLLCYSGVNLSCFLLDLLDAPSWRPRWKFHHWSLSLLGALLCVATTRTEENPFL
;
A
#
# COMPACT_ATOMS: atom_id res chain seq x y z
N MET A 1 -2.73 -0.23 -4.91
CA MET A 1 -4.11 -0.76 -5.00
C MET A 1 -5.22 0.26 -4.74
N ALA A 2 -4.93 1.49 -4.25
CA ALA A 2 -5.99 2.48 -3.99
C ALA A 2 -6.80 2.89 -5.23
N GLY A 3 -6.18 2.95 -6.42
CA GLY A 3 -6.84 3.35 -7.66
C GLY A 3 -7.96 2.40 -8.12
N SER A 4 -7.86 1.11 -7.82
CA SER A 4 -8.90 0.13 -8.18
C SER A 4 -10.08 0.11 -7.20
N ASN A 5 -9.93 0.71 -6.01
CA ASN A 5 -10.98 0.74 -4.96
C ASN A 5 -12.20 1.60 -5.34
N ARG A 6 -12.12 2.38 -6.43
CA ARG A 6 -13.21 3.19 -6.99
C ARG A 6 -13.59 2.77 -8.41
N SER A 7 -13.29 1.53 -8.79
CA SER A 7 -13.51 0.99 -10.14
C SER A 7 -14.97 1.06 -10.62
N SER A 8 -15.94 0.98 -9.70
CA SER A 8 -17.38 1.06 -10.00
C SER A 8 -17.86 2.46 -10.38
N SER A 9 -17.11 3.50 -10.04
CA SER A 9 -17.48 4.90 -10.29
C SER A 9 -16.75 5.51 -11.50
N LEU A 10 -15.89 4.75 -12.17
CA LEU A 10 -15.11 5.22 -13.31
C LEU A 10 -15.90 5.09 -14.61
N ARG A 11 -15.84 6.11 -15.47
CA ARG A 11 -16.44 6.08 -16.81
C ARG A 11 -15.84 4.99 -17.71
N ASP A 12 -14.53 4.80 -17.63
CA ASP A 12 -13.80 3.74 -18.34
C ASP A 12 -12.72 3.15 -17.41
N THR A 13 -13.07 2.05 -16.76
CA THR A 13 -12.23 1.34 -15.80
C THR A 13 -11.03 0.67 -16.48
N GLN A 14 -11.17 0.20 -17.72
CA GLN A 14 -10.12 -0.54 -18.42
C GLN A 14 -8.93 0.34 -18.79
N ARG A 15 -9.19 1.61 -19.16
CA ARG A 15 -8.11 2.56 -19.48
C ARG A 15 -7.63 3.36 -18.27
N SER A 16 -8.54 3.77 -17.39
CA SER A 16 -8.21 4.73 -16.32
C SER A 16 -7.36 4.11 -15.21
N ILE A 17 -7.61 2.86 -14.83
CA ILE A 17 -6.83 2.17 -13.78
C ILE A 17 -5.35 2.02 -14.16
N PRO A 18 -4.97 1.42 -15.32
CA PRO A 18 -3.56 1.21 -15.62
C PRO A 18 -2.82 2.54 -15.85
N VAL A 19 -3.42 3.48 -16.59
CA VAL A 19 -2.79 4.78 -16.86
C VAL A 19 -2.62 5.58 -15.56
N GLY A 20 -3.64 5.65 -14.71
CA GLY A 20 -3.59 6.38 -13.45
C GLY A 20 -2.63 5.76 -12.44
N THR A 21 -2.58 4.42 -12.35
CA THR A 21 -1.68 3.74 -11.41
C THR A 21 -0.22 3.93 -11.82
N LEU A 22 0.11 3.74 -13.10
CA LEU A 22 1.49 3.87 -13.58
C LEU A 22 1.99 5.31 -13.54
N SER A 23 1.15 6.29 -13.90
CA SER A 23 1.54 7.70 -13.81
C SER A 23 1.74 8.12 -12.35
N ALA A 24 0.87 7.68 -11.43
CA ALA A 24 1.02 7.96 -10.01
C ALA A 24 2.32 7.35 -9.45
N THR A 25 2.62 6.09 -9.77
CA THR A 25 3.87 5.44 -9.36
C THR A 25 5.10 6.16 -9.92
N LEU A 26 5.08 6.55 -11.20
CA LEU A 26 6.20 7.28 -11.80
C LEU A 26 6.43 8.63 -11.11
N VAL A 27 5.36 9.40 -10.88
CA VAL A 27 5.45 10.71 -10.21
C VAL A 27 6.00 10.58 -8.80
N THR A 28 5.48 9.62 -7.99
CA THR A 28 5.97 9.45 -6.62
C THR A 28 7.41 8.95 -6.58
N SER A 29 7.80 8.00 -7.45
CA SER A 29 9.19 7.55 -7.57
C SER A 29 10.13 8.71 -7.96
N CYS A 30 9.75 9.54 -8.93
CA CYS A 30 10.53 10.72 -9.29
C CYS A 30 10.65 11.71 -8.12
N MET A 31 9.56 11.97 -7.41
CA MET A 31 9.59 12.84 -6.23
C MET A 31 10.53 12.31 -5.15
N TYR A 32 10.50 11.01 -4.84
CA TYR A 32 11.42 10.41 -3.87
C TYR A 32 12.88 10.53 -4.31
N LEU A 33 13.20 10.26 -5.58
CA LEU A 33 14.57 10.39 -6.10
C LEU A 33 15.07 11.83 -6.03
N ILE A 34 14.24 12.81 -6.41
CA ILE A 34 14.57 14.23 -6.31
C ILE A 34 14.81 14.61 -4.86
N SER A 35 13.96 14.16 -3.93
CA SER A 35 14.14 14.43 -2.50
C SER A 35 15.46 13.86 -1.97
N VAL A 36 15.83 12.63 -2.34
CA VAL A 36 17.10 12.01 -1.93
C VAL A 36 18.30 12.84 -2.41
N VAL A 37 18.30 13.25 -3.69
CA VAL A 37 19.39 14.07 -4.26
C VAL A 37 19.46 15.44 -3.58
N MET A 38 18.32 16.10 -3.35
CA MET A 38 18.26 17.42 -2.72
C MET A 38 18.74 17.37 -1.25
N PHE A 39 18.29 16.38 -0.47
CA PHE A 39 18.77 16.23 0.91
C PHE A 39 20.26 15.88 0.96
N GLY A 40 20.76 15.05 0.05
CA GLY A 40 22.19 14.77 -0.07
C GLY A 40 23.04 15.98 -0.45
N ALA A 41 22.49 16.92 -1.23
CA ALA A 41 23.19 18.14 -1.63
C ALA A 41 23.19 19.23 -0.53
N ILE A 42 22.16 19.26 0.32
CA ILE A 42 21.95 20.34 1.30
C ILE A 42 22.45 19.97 2.71
N ALA A 43 22.30 18.71 3.13
CA ALA A 43 22.50 18.31 4.52
C ALA A 43 23.83 17.56 4.73
N THR A 44 24.51 17.87 5.84
CA THR A 44 25.67 17.11 6.30
C THR A 44 25.25 15.76 6.89
N ARG A 45 26.14 14.77 6.84
CA ARG A 45 25.88 13.39 7.32
C ARG A 45 25.33 13.35 8.75
N GLU A 46 25.85 14.18 9.64
CA GLU A 46 25.40 14.24 11.04
C GLU A 46 23.95 14.74 11.18
N LYS A 47 23.56 15.74 10.40
CA LYS A 47 22.18 16.26 10.41
C LYS A 47 21.19 15.23 9.88
N LEU A 48 21.57 14.46 8.85
CA LEU A 48 20.74 13.38 8.29
C LEU A 48 20.50 12.23 9.28
N LEU A 49 21.45 11.95 10.17
CA LEU A 49 21.33 10.87 11.15
C LEU A 49 20.55 11.30 12.41
N THR A 50 20.67 12.58 12.80
CA THR A 50 20.17 13.05 14.09
C THR A 50 18.77 13.66 13.99
N ASP A 51 18.47 14.35 12.88
CA ASP A 51 17.23 15.12 12.74
C ASP A 51 16.17 14.36 11.95
N ARG A 52 15.22 13.73 12.66
CA ARG A 52 14.06 13.04 12.07
C ARG A 52 13.12 13.98 11.32
N LEU A 53 13.19 15.30 11.55
CA LEU A 53 12.33 16.32 10.93
C LEU A 53 13.14 17.34 10.12
N LEU A 54 14.25 16.91 9.51
CA LEU A 54 15.11 17.73 8.65
C LEU A 54 14.34 18.49 7.56
N THR A 55 13.30 17.88 6.98
CA THR A 55 12.45 18.54 5.97
C THR A 55 11.77 19.80 6.52
N ALA A 56 11.40 19.83 7.79
CA ALA A 56 10.76 20.99 8.41
C ALA A 56 11.78 22.11 8.69
N THR A 57 13.04 21.78 8.97
CA THR A 57 14.08 22.79 9.28
C THR A 57 14.60 23.48 8.03
N VAL A 58 14.58 22.81 6.87
CA VAL A 58 15.00 23.35 5.57
C VAL A 58 13.86 24.10 4.85
N ALA A 59 12.62 23.98 5.31
CA ALA A 59 11.47 24.51 4.59
C ALA A 59 11.33 26.04 4.66
N TRP A 60 11.10 26.65 3.49
CA TRP A 60 10.73 28.05 3.30
C TRP A 60 9.23 28.15 2.96
N PRO A 61 8.42 29.09 3.50
CA PRO A 61 8.79 30.25 4.33
C PRO A 61 8.73 30.03 5.85
N PHE A 62 7.98 29.03 6.34
CA PHE A 62 7.85 28.74 7.78
C PHE A 62 7.93 27.24 8.06
N PRO A 63 8.79 26.77 8.98
CA PRO A 63 8.89 25.37 9.39
C PRO A 63 7.58 24.74 9.88
N SER A 64 6.71 25.54 10.50
CA SER A 64 5.43 25.10 11.04
C SER A 64 4.46 24.58 9.97
N LEU A 65 4.57 25.07 8.73
CA LEU A 65 3.74 24.64 7.62
C LEU A 65 3.94 23.14 7.32
N ILE A 66 5.20 22.68 7.32
CA ILE A 66 5.54 21.28 7.07
C ILE A 66 4.99 20.40 8.20
N LYS A 67 5.13 20.83 9.46
CA LYS A 67 4.61 20.06 10.60
C LYS A 67 3.10 19.87 10.52
N ILE A 68 2.35 20.93 10.19
CA ILE A 68 0.90 20.87 9.99
C ILE A 68 0.55 19.97 8.79
N GLY A 69 1.30 20.12 7.68
CA GLY A 69 1.12 19.29 6.49
C GLY A 69 1.31 17.80 6.76
N ILE A 70 2.33 17.43 7.53
CA ILE A 70 2.58 16.03 7.93
C ILE A 70 1.40 15.50 8.74
N ILE A 71 0.91 16.26 9.73
CA ILE A 71 -0.22 15.83 10.57
C ILE A 71 -1.47 15.62 9.72
N LEU A 72 -1.84 16.60 8.87
CA LEU A 72 -3.03 16.52 8.02
C LEU A 72 -2.93 15.38 7.00
N SER A 73 -1.77 15.21 6.35
CA SER A 73 -1.54 14.14 5.40
C SER A 73 -1.62 12.76 6.06
N THR A 74 -1.00 12.60 7.24
CA THR A 74 -1.00 11.33 7.98
C THR A 74 -2.41 10.98 8.45
N MET A 75 -3.16 11.96 8.97
CA MET A 75 -4.55 11.77 9.38
C MET A 75 -5.44 11.36 8.19
N GLY A 76 -5.27 12.00 7.03
CA GLY A 76 -6.00 11.63 5.81
C GLY A 76 -5.72 10.20 5.36
N ALA A 77 -4.45 9.78 5.34
CA ALA A 77 -4.07 8.41 5.00
C ALA A 77 -4.60 7.38 6.03
N ALA A 78 -4.58 7.73 7.32
CA ALA A 78 -5.13 6.91 8.38
C ALA A 78 -6.65 6.72 8.23
N LEU A 79 -7.40 7.79 7.99
CA LEU A 79 -8.85 7.73 7.75
C LEU A 79 -9.22 6.91 6.50
N GLN A 80 -8.45 7.06 5.43
CA GLN A 80 -8.62 6.25 4.23
C GLN A 80 -8.42 4.76 4.52
N SER A 81 -7.40 4.41 5.31
CA SER A 81 -7.10 3.01 5.65
C SER A 81 -8.13 2.44 6.63
N LEU A 82 -8.58 3.23 7.61
CA LEU A 82 -9.59 2.86 8.59
C LEU A 82 -10.95 2.59 7.96
N THR A 83 -11.30 3.28 6.88
CA THR A 83 -12.56 3.05 6.14
C THR A 83 -12.42 2.00 5.04
N GLY A 84 -11.22 1.85 4.48
CA GLY A 84 -10.95 0.88 3.41
C GLY A 84 -10.87 -0.56 3.89
N ALA A 85 -10.12 -0.83 4.98
CA ALA A 85 -9.89 -2.19 5.47
C ALA A 85 -11.17 -2.94 5.88
N PRO A 86 -12.13 -2.34 6.62
CA PRO A 86 -13.38 -3.00 6.99
C PRO A 86 -14.24 -3.39 5.79
N ARG A 87 -14.25 -2.53 4.76
CA ARG A 87 -15.02 -2.77 3.53
C ARG A 87 -14.43 -3.93 2.73
N LEU A 88 -13.10 -4.04 2.68
CA LEU A 88 -12.44 -5.20 2.08
C LEU A 88 -12.74 -6.47 2.86
N LEU A 89 -12.69 -6.43 4.20
CA LEU A 89 -13.01 -7.60 5.04
C LEU A 89 -14.48 -8.04 4.86
N ALA A 90 -15.42 -7.09 4.82
CA ALA A 90 -16.82 -7.37 4.59
C ALA A 90 -17.09 -7.93 3.19
N ALA A 91 -16.39 -7.43 2.16
CA ALA A 91 -16.50 -7.99 0.80
C ALA A 91 -16.04 -9.46 0.76
N ILE A 92 -14.92 -9.79 1.38
CA ILE A 92 -14.41 -11.18 1.47
C ILE A 92 -15.40 -12.07 2.26
N ALA A 93 -16.01 -11.54 3.33
CA ALA A 93 -17.01 -12.28 4.10
C ALA A 93 -18.29 -12.54 3.28
N ASN A 94 -18.70 -11.59 2.44
CA ASN A 94 -19.87 -11.73 1.57
C ASN A 94 -19.64 -12.73 0.42
N ASP A 95 -18.39 -13.00 0.03
CA ASP A 95 -18.05 -13.99 -1.00
C ASP A 95 -18.20 -15.45 -0.52
N ASP A 96 -18.55 -15.70 0.75
CA ASP A 96 -18.81 -17.04 1.32
C ASP A 96 -17.64 -18.05 1.22
N ILE A 97 -16.42 -17.57 0.92
CA ILE A 97 -15.23 -18.41 0.70
C ILE A 97 -14.74 -19.04 2.01
N LEU A 98 -14.80 -18.28 3.11
CA LEU A 98 -14.29 -18.69 4.43
C LEU A 98 -15.42 -18.69 5.46
N PRO A 99 -15.89 -19.86 5.95
CA PRO A 99 -17.04 -19.93 6.85
C PRO A 99 -16.82 -19.25 8.20
N ILE A 100 -15.55 -19.12 8.63
CA ILE A 100 -15.19 -18.40 9.87
C ILE A 100 -15.38 -16.88 9.77
N LEU A 101 -15.40 -16.32 8.54
CA LEU A 101 -15.59 -14.89 8.30
C LEU A 101 -17.06 -14.47 8.19
N ASN A 102 -18.01 -15.42 8.24
CA ASN A 102 -19.45 -15.14 8.10
C ASN A 102 -19.99 -14.16 9.15
N TYR A 103 -19.30 -14.00 10.29
CA TYR A 103 -19.63 -13.01 11.32
C TYR A 103 -19.49 -11.56 10.83
N PHE A 104 -18.64 -11.30 9.83
CA PHE A 104 -18.38 -9.98 9.26
C PHE A 104 -19.22 -9.65 8.02
N LYS A 105 -20.22 -10.48 7.69
CA LYS A 105 -21.12 -10.25 6.57
C LYS A 105 -22.04 -9.06 6.80
N VAL A 106 -22.25 -8.28 5.73
CA VAL A 106 -22.95 -7.01 5.78
C VAL A 106 -23.76 -6.87 4.49
N ALA A 107 -25.00 -6.41 4.57
CA ALA A 107 -25.86 -6.23 3.41
C ALA A 107 -25.32 -5.14 2.47
N ASP A 108 -25.56 -5.27 1.16
CA ASP A 108 -25.08 -4.31 0.17
C ASP A 108 -25.54 -2.89 0.48
N GLY A 109 -24.57 -1.97 0.60
CA GLY A 109 -24.80 -0.57 0.92
C GLY A 109 -24.86 -0.22 2.42
N SER A 110 -24.85 -1.20 3.32
CA SER A 110 -24.77 -0.96 4.76
C SER A 110 -23.32 -0.86 5.25
N GLU A 111 -23.08 -0.07 6.31
CA GLU A 111 -21.73 0.13 6.84
C GLU A 111 -21.27 -1.07 7.70
N PRO A 112 -20.03 -1.57 7.51
CA PRO A 112 -19.57 -2.76 8.19
C PRO A 112 -19.08 -2.44 9.61
N HIS A 113 -20.01 -2.21 10.55
CA HIS A 113 -19.71 -1.80 11.92
C HIS A 113 -18.83 -2.82 12.67
N VAL A 114 -19.13 -4.12 12.54
CA VAL A 114 -18.39 -5.20 13.22
C VAL A 114 -16.95 -5.29 12.70
N ALA A 115 -16.76 -5.27 11.38
CA ALA A 115 -15.42 -5.26 10.77
C ALA A 115 -14.65 -3.98 11.11
N THR A 116 -15.34 -2.84 11.21
CA THR A 116 -14.74 -1.56 11.63
C THR A 116 -14.23 -1.64 13.05
N LEU A 117 -15.05 -2.17 13.98
CA LEU A 117 -14.62 -2.35 15.38
C LEU A 117 -13.41 -3.30 15.48
N PHE A 118 -13.41 -4.38 14.72
CA PHE A 118 -12.31 -5.34 14.68
C PHE A 118 -10.99 -4.72 14.18
N THR A 119 -11.02 -4.03 13.04
CA THR A 119 -9.83 -3.35 12.50
C THR A 119 -9.38 -2.19 13.40
N ALA A 120 -10.31 -1.47 14.04
CA ALA A 120 -9.99 -0.42 15.00
C ALA A 120 -9.28 -1.00 16.23
N PHE A 121 -9.74 -2.14 16.75
CA PHE A 121 -9.09 -2.83 17.87
C PHE A 121 -7.65 -3.25 17.51
N LEU A 122 -7.43 -3.81 16.32
CA LEU A 122 -6.08 -4.12 15.82
C LEU A 122 -5.20 -2.87 15.72
N CYS A 123 -5.72 -1.78 15.13
CA CYS A 123 -4.99 -0.51 15.03
C CYS A 123 -4.63 0.05 16.41
N ILE A 124 -5.54 0.01 17.39
CA ILE A 124 -5.27 0.46 18.76
C ILE A 124 -4.14 -0.36 19.38
N GLY A 125 -4.13 -1.68 19.17
CA GLY A 125 -3.03 -2.56 19.59
C GLY A 125 -1.68 -2.11 19.01
N CYS A 126 -1.63 -1.82 17.71
CA CYS A 126 -0.41 -1.31 17.07
C CYS A 126 0.01 0.07 17.60
N VAL A 127 -0.93 0.97 17.90
CA VAL A 127 -0.62 2.29 18.47
C VAL A 127 -0.05 2.17 19.89
N ILE A 128 -0.54 1.25 20.71
CA ILE A 128 -0.05 1.03 22.07
C ILE A 128 1.43 0.57 22.08
N ILE A 129 1.88 -0.17 21.06
CA ILE A 129 3.30 -0.55 20.92
C ILE A 129 4.21 0.69 20.83
N GLY A 130 3.71 1.81 20.27
CA GLY A 130 4.37 3.12 20.30
C GLY A 130 5.69 3.22 19.52
N ASN A 131 6.13 2.14 18.85
CA ASN A 131 7.40 2.08 18.13
C ASN A 131 7.18 1.82 16.63
N LEU A 132 7.32 2.88 15.84
CA LEU A 132 7.18 2.84 14.38
C LEU A 132 8.26 1.95 13.73
N ASP A 133 9.44 1.85 14.33
CA ASP A 133 10.56 1.09 13.77
C ASP A 133 10.29 -0.43 13.84
N LEU A 134 9.39 -0.89 14.72
CA LEU A 134 8.91 -2.28 14.77
C LEU A 134 7.70 -2.54 13.88
N ILE A 135 6.82 -1.54 13.74
CA ILE A 135 5.56 -1.68 12.97
C ILE A 135 5.85 -1.63 11.46
N THR A 136 6.76 -0.76 11.04
CA THR A 136 7.09 -0.53 9.61
C THR A 136 7.50 -1.82 8.88
N PRO A 137 8.50 -2.60 9.34
CA PRO A 137 8.89 -3.83 8.65
C PRO A 137 7.74 -4.86 8.61
N THR A 138 6.98 -4.98 9.70
CA THR A 138 5.83 -5.88 9.79
C THR A 138 4.78 -5.56 8.72
N VAL A 139 4.43 -4.27 8.55
CA VAL A 139 3.46 -3.83 7.53
C VAL A 139 4.00 -4.06 6.12
N THR A 140 5.29 -3.77 5.89
CA THR A 140 5.96 -4.00 4.60
C THR A 140 5.90 -5.47 4.20
N MET A 141 6.12 -6.41 5.13
CA MET A 141 6.00 -7.85 4.85
C MET A 141 4.60 -8.22 4.35
N PHE A 142 3.53 -7.76 5.00
CA PHE A 142 2.16 -8.03 4.55
C PHE A 142 1.87 -7.46 3.15
N PHE A 143 2.35 -6.25 2.84
CA PHE A 143 2.19 -5.68 1.50
C PHE A 143 2.98 -6.46 0.43
N LEU A 144 4.23 -6.85 0.73
CA LEU A 144 5.06 -7.63 -0.19
C LEU A 144 4.47 -9.01 -0.46
N LEU A 145 3.92 -9.67 0.56
CA LEU A 145 3.20 -10.94 0.40
C LEU A 145 1.97 -10.78 -0.50
N CYS A 146 1.21 -9.71 -0.33
CA CYS A 146 0.06 -9.41 -1.18
C CYS A 146 0.48 -9.17 -2.64
N TYR A 147 1.53 -8.37 -2.88
CA TYR A 147 2.06 -8.12 -4.22
C TYR A 147 2.63 -9.39 -4.86
N SER A 148 3.34 -10.22 -4.08
CA SER A 148 3.81 -11.53 -4.53
C SER A 148 2.65 -12.44 -4.93
N GLY A 149 1.60 -12.52 -4.11
CA GLY A 149 0.40 -13.33 -4.40
C GLY A 149 -0.32 -12.90 -5.67
N VAL A 150 -0.50 -11.59 -5.88
CA VAL A 150 -1.10 -11.06 -7.12
C VAL A 150 -0.22 -11.36 -8.33
N ASN A 151 1.08 -11.12 -8.25
CA ASN A 151 2.02 -11.37 -9.35
C ASN A 151 2.10 -12.86 -9.71
N LEU A 152 2.15 -13.74 -8.70
CA LEU A 152 2.17 -15.18 -8.89
C LEU A 152 0.85 -15.68 -9.49
N SER A 153 -0.29 -15.14 -9.05
CA SER A 153 -1.61 -15.50 -9.60
C SER A 153 -1.69 -15.13 -11.08
N CYS A 154 -1.25 -13.93 -11.48
CA CYS A 154 -1.20 -13.53 -12.89
C CYS A 154 -0.28 -14.45 -13.72
N PHE A 155 0.90 -14.79 -13.19
CA PHE A 155 1.83 -15.71 -13.85
C PHE A 155 1.22 -17.12 -14.02
N LEU A 156 0.58 -17.66 -12.99
CA LEU A 156 -0.05 -18.99 -13.05
C LEU A 156 -1.23 -19.01 -14.04
N LEU A 157 -2.03 -17.95 -14.08
CA LEU A 157 -3.15 -17.85 -15.03
C LEU A 157 -2.67 -17.76 -16.49
N ASP A 158 -1.56 -17.06 -16.74
CA ASP A 158 -0.89 -17.04 -18.06
C ASP A 158 -0.25 -18.39 -18.40
N LEU A 159 0.40 -19.06 -17.44
CA LEU A 159 1.10 -20.33 -17.67
C LEU A 159 0.13 -21.50 -17.91
N LEU A 160 -1.02 -21.48 -17.24
CA LEU A 160 -2.04 -22.53 -17.33
C LEU A 160 -3.07 -22.29 -18.44
N ASP A 161 -2.92 -21.22 -19.23
CA ASP A 161 -3.86 -20.81 -20.28
C ASP A 161 -5.33 -20.86 -19.80
N ALA A 162 -5.59 -20.25 -18.64
CA ALA A 162 -6.92 -20.28 -18.05
C ALA A 162 -7.96 -19.66 -19.01
N PRO A 163 -9.09 -20.32 -19.31
CA PRO A 163 -10.00 -19.92 -20.39
C PRO A 163 -10.66 -18.53 -20.19
N SER A 164 -10.78 -18.09 -18.94
CA SER A 164 -11.30 -16.76 -18.56
C SER A 164 -10.26 -15.64 -18.63
N TRP A 165 -8.97 -15.98 -18.73
CA TRP A 165 -7.87 -15.02 -18.65
C TRP A 165 -7.45 -14.53 -20.04
N ARG A 166 -7.70 -13.25 -20.33
CA ARG A 166 -7.35 -12.58 -21.61
C ARG A 166 -6.86 -11.15 -21.37
N PRO A 167 -5.61 -10.95 -20.92
CA PRO A 167 -5.09 -9.62 -20.60
C PRO A 167 -5.06 -8.75 -21.88
N ARG A 168 -5.82 -7.65 -21.87
CA ARG A 168 -5.91 -6.71 -23.02
C ARG A 168 -4.85 -5.61 -22.98
N TRP A 169 -4.05 -5.54 -21.93
CA TRP A 169 -3.07 -4.48 -21.74
C TRP A 169 -1.78 -4.78 -22.51
N LYS A 170 -1.30 -3.81 -23.30
CA LYS A 170 -0.23 -4.02 -24.30
C LYS A 170 1.14 -4.39 -23.73
N PHE A 171 1.42 -4.02 -22.48
CA PHE A 171 2.72 -4.28 -21.82
C PHE A 171 2.66 -5.43 -20.81
N HIS A 172 1.57 -6.20 -20.82
CA HIS A 172 1.45 -7.38 -19.99
C HIS A 172 2.29 -8.51 -20.59
N HIS A 173 3.19 -9.09 -19.80
CA HIS A 173 3.96 -10.28 -20.18
C HIS A 173 4.19 -11.15 -18.94
N TRP A 174 4.06 -12.48 -19.10
CA TRP A 174 4.18 -13.44 -18.00
C TRP A 174 5.51 -13.33 -17.23
N SER A 175 6.60 -13.02 -17.94
CA SER A 175 7.93 -12.87 -17.35
C SER A 175 8.02 -11.67 -16.40
N LEU A 176 7.27 -10.59 -16.67
CA LEU A 176 7.23 -9.40 -15.81
C LEU A 176 6.53 -9.74 -14.48
N SER A 177 5.44 -10.51 -14.55
CA SER A 177 4.74 -11.01 -13.35
C SER A 177 5.60 -11.97 -12.54
N LEU A 178 6.30 -12.90 -13.19
CA LEU A 178 7.23 -13.81 -12.50
C LEU A 178 8.39 -13.04 -11.83
N LEU A 179 9.02 -12.11 -12.55
CA LEU A 179 10.09 -11.27 -12.01
C LEU A 179 9.59 -10.46 -10.81
N GLY A 180 8.40 -9.87 -10.90
CA GLY A 180 7.79 -9.14 -9.79
C GLY A 180 7.55 -10.02 -8.56
N ALA A 181 7.05 -11.25 -8.74
CA ALA A 181 6.86 -12.19 -7.64
C ALA A 181 8.19 -12.57 -6.98
N LEU A 182 9.21 -12.88 -7.78
CA LEU A 182 10.55 -13.23 -7.27
C LEU A 182 11.19 -12.06 -6.51
N LEU A 183 11.08 -10.84 -7.03
CA LEU A 183 11.57 -9.63 -6.36
C LEU A 183 10.88 -9.42 -5.02
N CYS A 184 9.55 -9.53 -4.95
CA CYS A 184 8.82 -9.40 -3.70
C CYS A 184 9.28 -10.44 -2.66
N VAL A 185 9.41 -11.72 -3.05
CA VAL A 185 9.86 -12.79 -2.16
C VAL A 185 11.31 -12.59 -1.70
N ALA A 186 12.20 -12.13 -2.60
CA ALA A 186 13.57 -11.81 -2.25
C ALA A 186 13.63 -10.67 -1.21
N THR A 187 12.85 -9.60 -1.42
CA THR A 187 12.78 -8.48 -0.46
C THR A 187 12.16 -8.86 0.88
N THR A 188 11.16 -9.74 0.91
CA THR A 188 10.60 -10.23 2.18
C THR A 188 11.65 -11.01 2.97
N ARG A 189 12.46 -11.84 2.30
CA ARG A 189 13.53 -12.60 2.97
C ARG A 189 14.65 -11.72 3.54
N THR A 190 14.96 -10.61 2.88
CA THR A 190 15.94 -9.65 3.41
C THR A 190 15.41 -8.91 4.63
N GLU A 191 14.11 -8.59 4.66
CA GLU A 191 13.46 -7.96 5.82
C GLU A 191 13.37 -8.91 7.03
N GLU A 192 13.22 -10.22 6.81
CA GLU A 192 13.25 -11.22 7.90
C GLU A 192 14.64 -11.44 8.51
N ASN A 193 15.72 -11.17 7.76
CA ASN A 193 17.11 -11.36 8.21
C ASN A 193 17.90 -10.05 8.16
N PRO A 194 17.68 -9.08 9.08
CA PRO A 194 18.42 -7.82 9.09
C PRO A 194 19.92 -7.94 9.46
N PHE A 195 20.45 -9.15 9.65
CA PHE A 195 21.82 -9.43 10.13
C PHE A 195 22.67 -10.32 9.19
N LEU A 196 22.31 -10.40 7.90
CA LEU A 196 23.20 -10.88 6.83
C LEU A 196 23.65 -9.73 5.93
#